data_AF-A0A9X3X7I8-F1
#
_entry.id   AF-A0A9X3X7I8-F1
#
_cell.length_a   1.000
_cell.length_b   1.000
_cell.length_c   1.000
_cell.angle_alpha   90.00
_cell.angle_beta   90.00
_cell.angle_gamma   90.00
#
_symmetry.space_group_name_H-M   'P 1'
#
loop_
_entity.id
_entity.type
_entity.pdbx_description
1 polymer ?
#
loop_
_entity_poly.entity_id
_entity_poly.type
_entity_poly.pdbx_seq_one_letter_code
_entity_poly.pdbx_strand_id
1 'polypeptide(L)'
;MSAQRIPKWFRAVAGATAGLWIIVSIYYWLGAGGVRAHGASMSFERQHDFALLQIDDGRAFRVDKYGVSITKYRRGTFPFCPLCGVNESAGTVMNGAQYRKGDWVYTDYPQPFNEAVNLKTGEVIDIPAAEDQLEKPPSEFAARGLDFESESKLDAGRFLAEFTPLSTINESCIVFNMAFLLIFAVLLVVGIVLAIRRPKEA
;
A
#
# COMPACT_ATOMS: atom_id res chain seq x y z
N MET A 1 -25.89 -6.14 -46.55
CA MET A 1 -24.86 -5.92 -45.52
C MET A 1 -24.69 -7.22 -44.74
N SER A 2 -23.65 -8.00 -45.02
CA SER A 2 -23.40 -9.24 -44.27
C SER A 2 -22.81 -8.90 -42.90
N ALA A 3 -23.39 -9.45 -41.84
CA ALA A 3 -22.85 -9.33 -40.49
C ALA A 3 -21.48 -10.00 -40.45
N GLN A 4 -20.41 -9.21 -40.41
CA GLN A 4 -19.05 -9.71 -40.27
C GLN A 4 -18.95 -10.49 -38.95
N ARG A 5 -18.83 -11.82 -39.03
CA ARG A 5 -18.72 -12.67 -37.84
C ARG A 5 -17.39 -12.39 -37.14
N ILE A 6 -17.50 -11.89 -35.91
CA ILE A 6 -16.37 -11.70 -34.99
C ILE A 6 -15.57 -13.02 -34.90
N PRO A 7 -14.25 -13.01 -35.13
CA PRO A 7 -13.41 -14.22 -35.08
C PRO A 7 -13.48 -14.94 -33.73
N LYS A 8 -13.43 -16.28 -33.74
CA LYS A 8 -13.48 -17.11 -32.50
C LYS A 8 -12.35 -16.78 -31.52
N TRP A 9 -11.15 -16.49 -32.01
CA TRP A 9 -10.00 -16.12 -31.18
C TRP A 9 -10.23 -14.79 -30.44
N PHE A 10 -10.94 -13.84 -31.06
CA PHE A 10 -11.27 -12.55 -30.45
C PHE A 10 -12.23 -12.76 -29.27
N ARG A 11 -13.25 -13.61 -29.45
CA ARG A 11 -14.17 -13.96 -28.37
C ARG A 11 -13.47 -14.66 -27.20
N ALA A 12 -12.48 -15.51 -27.50
CA ALA A 12 -11.69 -16.19 -26.47
C ALA A 12 -10.83 -15.22 -25.65
N VAL A 13 -10.12 -14.30 -26.31
CA VAL A 13 -9.32 -13.26 -25.63
C VAL A 13 -10.23 -12.33 -24.82
N ALA A 14 -11.28 -11.78 -25.43
CA ALA A 14 -12.22 -10.90 -24.75
C ALA A 14 -12.88 -11.58 -23.53
N GLY A 15 -13.25 -12.86 -23.65
CA GLY A 15 -13.82 -13.65 -22.56
C GLY A 15 -12.82 -13.90 -21.43
N ALA A 16 -11.58 -14.28 -21.74
CA ALA A 16 -10.53 -14.48 -20.74
C ALA A 16 -10.23 -13.19 -19.98
N THR A 17 -10.16 -12.08 -20.70
CA THR A 17 -9.94 -10.75 -20.16
C THR A 17 -11.08 -10.26 -19.26
N ALA A 18 -12.33 -10.42 -19.70
CA ALA A 18 -13.51 -10.10 -18.89
C ALA A 18 -13.57 -10.98 -17.64
N GLY A 19 -13.26 -12.28 -17.75
CA GLY A 19 -13.18 -13.19 -16.62
C GLY A 19 -12.12 -12.76 -15.60
N LEU A 20 -10.93 -12.39 -16.06
CA LEU A 20 -9.87 -11.88 -15.19
C LEU A 20 -10.32 -10.60 -14.45
N TRP A 21 -10.97 -9.67 -15.16
CA TRP A 21 -11.48 -8.43 -14.57
C TRP A 21 -12.56 -8.68 -13.52
N ILE A 22 -13.50 -9.60 -13.78
CA ILE A 22 -14.53 -9.99 -12.80
C ILE A 22 -13.87 -10.57 -11.54
N ILE A 23 -12.90 -11.47 -11.70
CA ILE A 23 -12.19 -12.08 -10.58
C ILE A 23 -11.50 -11.00 -9.74
N VAL A 24 -10.69 -10.13 -10.35
CA VAL A 24 -10.00 -9.04 -9.62
C VAL A 24 -11.01 -8.12 -8.92
N SER A 25 -12.12 -7.78 -9.57
CA SER A 25 -13.16 -6.92 -9.01
C SER A 25 -13.86 -7.57 -7.81
N ILE A 26 -14.11 -8.89 -7.85
CA ILE A 26 -14.67 -9.64 -6.73
C ILE A 26 -13.70 -9.67 -5.54
N TYR A 27 -12.43 -10.02 -5.77
CA TYR A 27 -11.40 -10.02 -4.71
C TYR A 27 -11.25 -8.65 -4.07
N TYR A 28 -11.30 -7.60 -4.88
CA TYR A 28 -11.30 -6.21 -4.42
C TYR A 28 -12.52 -5.88 -3.56
N TRP A 29 -13.73 -6.24 -4.00
CA TRP A 29 -14.96 -5.96 -3.25
C TRP A 29 -15.01 -6.71 -1.91
N LEU A 30 -14.56 -7.97 -1.91
CA LEU A 30 -14.43 -8.81 -0.71
C LEU A 30 -13.35 -8.33 0.27
N GLY A 31 -12.56 -7.31 -0.09
CA GLY A 31 -11.56 -6.71 0.80
C GLY A 31 -10.32 -7.59 0.99
N ALA A 32 -9.99 -8.44 0.02
CA ALA A 32 -8.70 -9.12 0.04
C ALA A 32 -7.58 -8.06 0.01
N GLY A 33 -6.61 -8.11 0.93
CA GLY A 33 -5.51 -7.15 1.00
C GLY A 33 -4.43 -7.34 -0.08
N GLY A 34 -4.57 -8.35 -0.95
CA GLY A 34 -3.66 -8.61 -2.06
C GLY A 34 -3.79 -10.01 -2.66
N VAL A 35 -3.09 -10.26 -3.77
CA VAL A 35 -2.89 -11.59 -4.38
C VAL A 35 -1.40 -11.86 -4.46
N ARG A 36 -0.98 -13.03 -3.98
CA ARG A 36 0.38 -13.56 -4.18
C ARG A 36 0.33 -14.73 -5.15
N ALA A 37 1.06 -14.62 -6.26
CA ALA A 37 1.21 -15.70 -7.24
C ALA A 37 2.65 -15.75 -7.76
N HIS A 38 3.29 -16.93 -7.67
CA HIS A 38 4.64 -17.20 -8.20
C HIS A 38 5.70 -16.12 -7.91
N GLY A 39 5.74 -15.60 -6.68
CA GLY A 39 6.71 -14.58 -6.26
C GLY A 39 6.31 -13.13 -6.57
N ALA A 40 5.28 -12.90 -7.38
CA ALA A 40 4.67 -11.59 -7.54
C ALA A 40 3.60 -11.39 -6.46
N SER A 41 3.70 -10.29 -5.70
CA SER A 41 2.67 -9.83 -4.77
C SER A 41 2.03 -8.56 -5.28
N MET A 42 0.72 -8.59 -5.48
CA MET A 42 -0.08 -7.40 -5.70
C MET A 42 -0.82 -7.09 -4.39
N SER A 43 -0.55 -5.93 -3.78
CA SER A 43 -1.29 -5.44 -2.62
C SER A 43 -2.54 -4.70 -3.09
N PHE A 44 -3.65 -4.87 -2.37
CA PHE A 44 -4.90 -4.11 -2.56
C PHE A 44 -5.17 -3.24 -1.32
N GLU A 45 -4.12 -2.61 -0.78
CA GLU A 45 -4.27 -1.64 0.29
C GLU A 45 -5.12 -0.46 -0.18
N ARG A 46 -6.33 -0.35 0.38
CA ARG A 46 -7.31 0.66 -0.02
C ARG A 46 -6.84 2.06 0.28
N GLN A 47 -6.80 2.93 -0.73
CA GLN A 47 -6.29 4.30 -0.58
C GLN A 47 -7.06 5.08 0.50
N HIS A 48 -8.33 4.77 0.70
CA HIS A 48 -9.20 5.44 1.66
C HIS A 48 -9.13 4.87 3.08
N ASP A 49 -8.44 3.74 3.28
CA ASP A 49 -8.36 3.09 4.58
C ASP A 49 -7.20 3.64 5.43
N PHE A 50 -6.27 4.40 4.84
CA PHE A 50 -5.12 4.96 5.52
C PHE A 50 -4.62 6.26 4.90
N ALA A 51 -3.92 7.06 5.70
CA ALA A 51 -3.09 8.18 5.26
C ALA A 51 -1.61 7.87 5.46
N LEU A 52 -0.75 8.30 4.53
CA LEU A 52 0.70 8.32 4.72
C LEU A 52 1.18 9.73 4.99
N LEU A 53 1.89 9.93 6.10
CA LEU A 53 2.46 11.21 6.51
C LEU A 53 3.98 11.09 6.55
N GLN A 54 4.67 11.95 5.82
CA GLN A 54 6.12 11.86 5.63
C GLN A 54 6.88 12.07 6.95
N ILE A 55 7.78 11.14 7.28
CA ILE A 55 8.79 11.30 8.34
C ILE A 55 10.10 11.77 7.70
N ASP A 56 10.56 11.03 6.70
CA ASP A 56 11.76 11.32 5.91
C ASP A 56 11.63 10.78 4.47
N ASP A 57 12.73 10.63 3.75
CA ASP A 57 12.75 10.17 2.35
C ASP A 57 12.46 8.66 2.16
N GLY A 58 12.34 7.89 3.25
CA GLY A 58 12.08 6.45 3.21
C GLY A 58 11.04 5.93 4.19
N ARG A 59 10.62 6.72 5.18
CA ARG A 59 9.67 6.37 6.23
C ARG A 59 8.50 7.34 6.29
N ALA A 60 7.33 6.80 6.61
CA ALA A 60 6.11 7.56 6.81
C ALA A 60 5.32 6.99 7.99
N PHE A 61 4.55 7.84 8.66
CA PHE A 61 3.46 7.37 9.50
C PHE A 61 2.33 6.88 8.60
N ARG A 62 1.89 5.65 8.83
CA ARG A 62 0.63 5.14 8.32
C ARG A 62 -0.41 5.31 9.42
N VAL A 63 -1.40 6.15 9.16
CA VAL A 63 -2.51 6.43 10.07
C VAL A 63 -3.75 5.78 9.49
N ASP A 64 -4.34 4.84 10.21
CA ASP A 64 -5.59 4.19 9.84
C ASP A 64 -6.52 4.06 11.05
N LYS A 65 -7.67 3.42 10.87
CA LYS A 65 -8.67 3.24 11.93
C LYS A 65 -8.19 2.39 13.11
N TYR A 66 -7.10 1.64 12.95
CA TYR A 66 -6.54 0.78 13.99
C TYR A 66 -5.42 1.48 14.78
N GLY A 67 -4.85 2.56 14.24
CA GLY A 67 -3.90 3.40 14.96
C GLY A 67 -2.84 4.01 14.04
N VAL A 68 -1.69 4.30 14.64
CA VAL A 68 -0.52 4.85 13.94
C VAL A 68 0.54 3.76 13.86
N SER A 69 1.16 3.60 12.70
CA SER A 69 2.32 2.72 12.50
C SER A 69 3.40 3.47 11.73
N ILE A 70 4.64 3.01 11.81
CA ILE A 70 5.72 3.52 10.96
C ILE A 70 5.94 2.52 9.84
N THR A 71 5.79 2.96 8.60
CA THR A 71 6.01 2.14 7.41
C THR A 71 7.11 2.75 6.56
N LYS A 72 7.80 1.90 5.81
CA LYS A 72 8.58 2.32 4.65
C LYS A 72 7.61 2.66 3.54
N TYR A 73 7.93 3.68 2.76
CA TYR A 73 7.21 3.94 1.52
C TYR A 73 8.17 3.90 0.35
N ARG A 74 7.63 3.65 -0.83
CA ARG A 74 8.37 3.75 -2.09
C ARG A 74 7.57 4.56 -3.08
N ARG A 75 8.28 5.11 -4.07
CA ARG A 75 7.61 5.67 -5.23
C ARG A 75 7.02 4.54 -6.06
N GLY A 76 5.77 4.70 -6.48
CA GLY A 76 5.19 3.76 -7.42
C GLY A 76 5.94 3.80 -8.77
N THR A 77 5.65 2.83 -9.62
CA THR A 77 6.24 2.72 -10.96
C THR A 77 5.43 3.45 -12.03
N PHE A 78 6.14 4.04 -13.00
CA PHE A 78 5.56 4.56 -14.24
C PHE A 78 4.83 3.42 -15.00
N PRO A 79 3.71 3.66 -15.73
CA PRO A 79 3.09 4.94 -16.08
C PRO A 79 2.07 5.51 -15.08
N PHE A 80 1.78 4.82 -13.99
CA PHE A 80 0.59 5.11 -13.18
C PHE A 80 0.80 6.31 -12.22
N CYS A 81 2.04 6.60 -11.83
CA CYS A 81 2.33 7.52 -10.73
C CYS A 81 2.03 9.01 -10.94
N PRO A 82 2.31 9.63 -12.12
CA PRO A 82 2.13 11.07 -12.29
C PRO A 82 0.67 11.54 -12.15
N LEU A 83 -0.28 10.62 -12.37
CA LEU A 83 -1.71 10.91 -12.42
C LEU A 83 -2.47 10.32 -11.23
N CYS A 84 -2.02 9.16 -10.74
CA CYS A 84 -2.73 8.45 -9.68
C CYS A 84 -2.19 8.81 -8.29
N GLY A 85 -1.06 9.49 -8.18
CA GLY A 85 -0.34 9.65 -6.90
C GLY A 85 0.92 8.81 -6.90
N VAL A 86 1.85 9.14 -6.01
CA VAL A 86 3.26 8.78 -6.22
C VAL A 86 3.84 7.83 -5.19
N ASN A 87 3.18 7.62 -4.04
CA ASN A 87 3.72 6.80 -2.94
C ASN A 87 2.83 5.61 -2.59
N GLU A 88 3.46 4.48 -2.29
CA GLU A 88 2.81 3.27 -1.76
C GLU A 88 3.58 2.73 -0.55
N SER A 89 2.87 2.07 0.37
CA SER A 89 3.48 1.37 1.51
C SER A 89 4.35 0.22 1.00
N ALA A 90 5.56 0.09 1.55
CA ALA A 90 6.57 -0.88 1.11
C ALA A 90 6.99 -1.87 2.20
N GLY A 91 6.53 -1.67 3.44
CA GLY A 91 6.75 -2.60 4.54
C GLY A 91 6.83 -1.90 5.90
N THR A 92 6.41 -2.60 6.94
CA THR A 92 6.32 -2.02 8.29
C THR A 92 7.70 -1.93 8.97
N VAL A 93 7.93 -0.83 9.68
CA VAL A 93 9.06 -0.62 10.61
C VAL A 93 8.62 -0.83 12.05
N MET A 94 7.46 -0.29 12.42
CA MET A 94 6.92 -0.38 13.77
C MET A 94 5.39 -0.47 13.70
N ASN A 95 4.79 -1.36 14.49
CA ASN A 95 3.34 -1.51 14.56
C ASN A 95 2.77 -0.81 15.81
N GLY A 96 1.62 -0.15 15.67
CA GLY A 96 0.84 0.30 16.82
C GLY A 96 1.55 1.32 17.71
N ALA A 97 2.21 2.31 17.11
CA ALA A 97 2.72 3.46 17.82
C ALA A 97 1.60 4.12 18.63
N GLN A 98 1.85 4.34 19.92
CA GLN A 98 0.86 4.86 20.87
C GLN A 98 1.35 6.09 21.61
N TYR A 99 2.67 6.29 21.73
CA TYR A 99 3.25 7.45 22.40
C TYR A 99 4.36 8.09 21.56
N ARG A 100 4.60 9.38 21.81
CA ARG A 100 5.72 10.14 21.28
C ARG A 100 6.28 11.08 22.34
N LYS A 101 7.60 11.07 22.49
CA LYS A 101 8.33 12.01 23.33
C LYS A 101 9.57 12.51 22.60
N GLY A 102 9.58 13.80 22.27
CA GLY A 102 10.62 14.38 21.40
C GLY A 102 10.68 13.68 20.04
N ASP A 103 11.84 13.13 19.71
CA ASP A 103 12.09 12.38 18.47
C ASP A 103 11.76 10.89 18.59
N TRP A 104 11.31 10.39 19.74
CA TRP A 104 10.98 8.98 19.94
C TRP A 104 9.48 8.73 19.75
N VAL A 105 9.17 7.65 19.06
CA VAL A 105 7.82 7.08 18.92
C VAL A 105 7.86 5.65 19.42
N TYR A 106 6.91 5.24 20.26
CA TYR A 106 6.96 3.94 20.94
C TYR A 106 5.58 3.37 21.23
N THR A 107 5.53 2.05 21.41
CA THR A 107 4.31 1.33 21.78
C THR A 107 3.99 1.53 23.26
N ASP A 108 2.74 1.28 23.63
CA ASP A 108 2.31 1.11 25.02
C ASP A 108 2.92 -0.14 25.61
N TYR A 109 2.66 -0.32 26.89
CA TYR A 109 3.23 -1.38 27.68
C TYR A 109 2.22 -1.79 28.78
N PRO A 110 2.08 -3.09 29.09
CA PRO A 110 2.70 -4.24 28.43
C PRO A 110 2.04 -4.55 27.08
N GLN A 111 2.86 -4.80 26.05
CA GLN A 111 2.43 -5.28 24.73
C GLN A 111 3.23 -6.52 24.32
N PRO A 112 2.75 -7.36 23.39
CA PRO A 112 3.48 -8.52 22.87
C PRO A 112 4.86 -8.17 22.29
N PHE A 113 4.99 -6.96 21.78
CA PHE A 113 6.23 -6.37 21.28
C PHE A 113 6.32 -4.95 21.84
N ASN A 114 7.42 -4.62 22.54
CA ASN A 114 7.65 -3.27 23.06
C ASN A 114 8.68 -2.60 22.15
N GLU A 115 8.20 -1.80 21.22
CA GLU A 115 9.01 -1.19 20.17
C GLU A 115 9.17 0.32 20.44
N ALA A 116 10.36 0.86 20.19
CA ALA A 116 10.61 2.29 20.15
C ALA A 116 11.50 2.66 18.96
N VAL A 117 11.14 3.73 18.26
CA VAL A 117 11.85 4.21 17.08
C VAL A 117 12.19 5.69 17.25
N ASN A 118 13.45 6.03 17.02
CA ASN A 118 13.87 7.42 16.91
C ASN A 118 13.66 7.91 15.46
N LEU A 119 12.84 8.94 15.31
CA LEU A 119 12.51 9.53 14.01
C LEU A 119 13.71 10.22 13.37
N LYS A 120 14.64 10.77 14.15
CA LYS A 120 15.79 11.52 13.64
C LYS A 120 16.98 10.61 13.29
N THR A 121 17.30 9.63 14.13
CA THR A 121 18.47 8.76 13.95
C THR A 121 18.15 7.47 13.22
N GLY A 122 16.88 7.04 13.19
CA GLY A 122 16.48 5.74 12.66
C GLY A 122 16.77 4.57 13.59
N GLU A 123 17.21 4.84 14.82
CA GLU A 123 17.44 3.81 15.83
C GLU A 123 16.12 3.10 16.19
N VAL A 124 16.17 1.78 16.29
CA VAL A 124 15.05 0.91 16.64
C VAL A 124 15.42 0.10 17.88
N ILE A 125 14.55 0.12 18.87
CA ILE A 125 14.57 -0.74 20.05
C ILE A 125 13.39 -1.70 19.88
N ASP A 126 13.67 -2.99 19.92
CA ASP A 126 12.68 -4.06 19.87
C ASP A 126 12.94 -5.00 21.04
N ILE A 127 12.07 -4.91 22.04
CA ILE A 127 12.16 -5.72 23.25
C ILE A 127 11.03 -6.74 23.19
N PRO A 128 11.34 -8.02 22.92
CA PRO A 128 10.34 -9.07 22.95
C PRO A 128 9.75 -9.14 24.37
N ALA A 129 8.44 -9.31 24.46
CA ALA A 129 7.81 -9.56 25.75
C ALA A 129 8.36 -10.88 26.34
N ALA A 130 8.96 -10.82 27.53
CA ALA A 130 9.19 -12.01 28.33
C ALA A 130 7.82 -12.57 28.78
N GLU A 131 7.69 -13.91 28.88
CA GLU A 131 6.43 -14.62 29.22
C GLU A 131 5.81 -14.16 30.55
N ASP A 132 6.62 -13.59 31.41
CA ASP A 132 6.30 -12.96 32.68
C ASP A 132 6.09 -11.46 32.48
N GLN A 133 4.81 -11.11 32.33
CA GLN A 133 4.24 -9.77 32.31
C GLN A 133 5.04 -8.82 33.21
N LEU A 134 5.89 -8.03 32.58
CA LEU A 134 6.56 -6.92 33.23
C LEU A 134 5.44 -6.15 33.99
N GLU A 135 5.68 -5.74 35.24
CA GLU A 135 4.83 -4.76 35.97
C GLU A 135 5.33 -3.32 35.80
N LYS A 136 6.51 -3.16 35.21
CA LYS A 136 7.19 -1.88 35.00
C LYS A 136 7.68 -1.74 33.56
N PRO A 137 7.67 -0.53 32.99
CA PRO A 137 8.21 -0.29 31.65
C PRO A 137 9.62 -0.84 31.48
N PRO A 138 9.99 -1.28 30.25
CA PRO A 138 11.33 -1.77 29.97
C PRO A 138 12.42 -0.77 30.41
N SER A 139 13.49 -1.26 31.02
CA SER A 139 14.58 -0.41 31.53
C SER A 139 15.24 0.43 30.45
N GLU A 140 15.27 -0.05 29.20
CA GLU A 140 15.77 0.70 28.06
C GLU A 140 14.91 1.94 27.76
N PHE A 141 13.59 1.86 27.93
CA PHE A 141 12.69 3.01 27.73
C PHE A 141 12.98 4.07 28.80
N ALA A 142 13.14 3.65 30.05
CA ALA A 142 13.51 4.54 31.16
C ALA A 142 14.90 5.17 30.96
N ALA A 143 15.88 4.41 30.46
CA ALA A 143 17.23 4.93 30.15
C ALA A 143 17.22 6.01 29.06
N ARG A 144 16.21 6.03 28.19
CA ARG A 144 15.97 7.07 27.18
C ARG A 144 15.04 8.18 27.67
N GLY A 145 14.57 8.09 28.92
CA GLY A 145 13.63 9.05 29.50
C GLY A 145 12.23 9.01 28.90
N LEU A 146 11.83 7.88 28.30
CA LEU A 146 10.47 7.69 27.77
C LEU A 146 9.50 7.47 28.94
N ASP A 147 8.32 8.08 28.85
CA ASP A 147 7.24 7.97 29.82
C ASP A 147 5.93 7.55 29.15
N PHE A 148 4.93 7.16 29.93
CA PHE A 148 3.65 6.68 29.42
C PHE A 148 2.51 7.62 29.86
N GLU A 149 2.84 8.91 29.98
CA GLU A 149 1.92 9.95 30.40
C GLU A 149 0.93 10.31 29.27
N SER A 150 -0.24 10.82 29.66
CA SER A 150 -1.30 11.17 28.69
C SER A 150 -0.88 12.23 27.67
N GLU A 151 0.02 13.15 28.05
CA GLU A 151 0.54 14.20 27.17
C GLU A 151 1.45 13.65 26.06
N SER A 152 2.12 12.54 26.33
CA SER A 152 2.96 11.81 25.38
C SER A 152 2.13 10.91 24.46
N LYS A 153 0.83 10.73 24.73
CA LYS A 153 -0.02 9.84 23.92
C LYS A 153 -0.26 10.43 22.54
N LEU A 154 -0.15 9.57 21.53
CA LEU A 154 -0.39 9.92 20.15
C LEU A 154 -1.87 10.21 19.92
N ASP A 155 -2.14 11.40 19.37
CA ASP A 155 -3.41 11.75 18.77
C ASP A 155 -3.25 11.77 17.25
N ALA A 156 -3.97 10.87 16.57
CA ALA A 156 -3.99 10.78 15.12
C ALA A 156 -4.42 12.11 14.46
N GLY A 157 -5.31 12.88 15.10
CA GLY A 157 -5.74 14.19 14.62
C GLY A 157 -4.61 15.22 14.63
N ARG A 158 -3.77 15.19 15.66
CA ARG A 158 -2.61 16.08 15.80
C ARG A 158 -1.52 15.77 14.77
N PHE A 159 -1.34 14.51 14.40
CA PHE A 159 -0.34 14.08 13.41
C PHE A 159 -0.61 14.61 12.01
N LEU A 160 -1.88 14.68 11.61
CA LEU A 160 -2.28 15.25 10.31
C LEU A 160 -1.91 16.73 10.17
N ALA A 161 -1.76 17.45 11.29
CA ALA A 161 -1.37 18.87 11.29
C ALA A 161 0.14 19.08 11.32
N GLU A 162 0.91 18.16 11.90
CA GLU A 162 2.36 18.30 12.08
C GLU A 162 3.20 17.76 10.91
N PHE A 163 2.67 16.79 10.15
CA PHE A 163 3.41 16.10 9.10
C PHE A 163 2.84 16.35 7.70
N THR A 164 3.72 16.28 6.70
CA THR A 164 3.32 16.48 5.30
C THR A 164 2.63 15.23 4.76
N PRO A 165 1.38 15.31 4.26
CA PRO A 165 0.73 14.16 3.66
C PRO A 165 1.41 13.77 2.35
N LEU A 166 1.69 12.47 2.20
CA LEU A 166 2.19 11.90 0.96
C LEU A 166 1.02 11.62 0.02
N SER A 167 1.18 11.97 -1.25
CA SER A 167 0.22 11.59 -2.30
C SER A 167 0.28 10.08 -2.51
N THR A 168 -0.70 9.37 -1.96
CA THR A 168 -0.87 7.92 -2.11
C THR A 168 -1.42 7.59 -3.49
N ILE A 169 -1.07 6.42 -4.02
CA ILE A 169 -1.59 5.99 -5.33
C ILE A 169 -3.11 5.72 -5.23
N ASN A 170 -3.86 6.33 -6.13
CA ASN A 170 -5.30 6.22 -6.26
C ASN A 170 -5.66 4.96 -7.03
N GLU A 171 -6.25 4.03 -6.29
CA GLU A 171 -6.65 2.72 -6.78
C GLU A 171 -7.64 2.80 -7.94
N SER A 172 -8.60 3.73 -7.89
CA SER A 172 -9.55 3.93 -8.98
C SER A 172 -8.83 4.29 -10.28
N CYS A 173 -7.74 5.04 -10.17
CA CYS A 173 -6.93 5.41 -11.32
C CYS A 173 -6.02 4.26 -11.79
N ILE A 174 -5.48 3.42 -10.90
CA ILE A 174 -4.75 2.19 -11.28
C ILE A 174 -5.68 1.26 -12.07
N VAL A 175 -6.86 0.97 -11.53
CA VAL A 175 -7.85 0.08 -12.16
C VAL A 175 -8.27 0.61 -13.53
N PHE A 176 -8.53 1.92 -13.64
CA PHE A 176 -8.87 2.56 -14.90
C PHE A 176 -7.74 2.47 -15.94
N ASN A 177 -6.50 2.78 -15.55
CA ASN A 177 -5.36 2.71 -16.46
C ASN A 177 -5.03 1.28 -16.88
N MET A 178 -5.15 0.31 -15.97
CA MET A 178 -4.99 -1.12 -16.29
C MET A 178 -6.06 -1.58 -17.29
N ALA A 179 -7.32 -1.17 -17.10
CA ALA A 179 -8.38 -1.46 -18.05
C ALA A 179 -8.10 -0.83 -19.43
N PHE A 180 -7.63 0.42 -19.46
CA PHE A 180 -7.27 1.11 -20.70
C PHE A 180 -6.11 0.42 -21.42
N LEU A 181 -5.01 0.11 -20.72
CA LEU A 181 -3.86 -0.59 -21.30
C LEU A 181 -4.24 -1.95 -21.86
N LEU A 182 -5.11 -2.66 -21.17
CA LEU A 182 -5.56 -3.96 -21.60
C LEU A 182 -6.49 -3.88 -22.81
N ILE A 183 -7.41 -2.91 -22.88
CA ILE A 183 -8.18 -2.62 -24.10
C ILE A 183 -7.23 -2.25 -25.25
N PHE A 184 -6.27 -1.37 -25.00
CA PHE A 184 -5.29 -0.94 -26.00
C PHE A 184 -4.45 -2.12 -26.52
N ALA A 185 -3.97 -3.00 -25.63
CA ALA A 185 -3.23 -4.19 -26.01
C ALA A 185 -4.07 -5.13 -26.87
N VAL A 186 -5.34 -5.34 -26.52
CA VAL A 186 -6.28 -6.13 -27.33
C VAL A 186 -6.46 -5.50 -28.72
N LEU A 187 -6.68 -4.19 -28.79
CA LEU A 187 -6.82 -3.47 -30.06
C LEU A 187 -5.56 -3.55 -30.92
N LEU A 188 -4.38 -3.45 -30.31
CA LEU A 188 -3.10 -3.53 -30.98
C LEU A 188 -2.84 -4.93 -31.55
N VAL A 189 -3.12 -5.99 -30.77
CA VAL A 189 -3.07 -7.38 -31.27
C VAL A 189 -4.04 -7.59 -32.42
N VAL A 190 -5.26 -7.06 -32.33
CA VAL A 190 -6.26 -7.11 -33.43
C VAL A 190 -5.76 -6.39 -34.67
N GLY A 191 -5.24 -5.18 -34.52
CA GLY A 191 -4.67 -4.38 -35.61
C GLY A 191 -3.54 -5.12 -36.30
N ILE A 192 -2.62 -5.72 -35.55
CA ILE A 192 -1.51 -6.53 -36.09
C ILE A 192 -2.04 -7.74 -36.86
N VAL A 193 -2.99 -8.50 -36.30
CA VAL A 193 -3.56 -9.67 -36.99
C VAL A 193 -4.26 -9.27 -38.29
N LEU A 194 -5.00 -8.17 -38.30
CA LEU A 194 -5.66 -7.66 -39.49
C LEU A 194 -4.64 -7.14 -40.53
N ALA A 195 -3.56 -6.49 -40.10
CA ALA A 195 -2.50 -6.02 -40.98
C ALA A 195 -1.74 -7.20 -41.64
N ILE A 196 -1.43 -8.25 -40.88
CA ILE A 196 -0.75 -9.46 -41.40
C ILE A 196 -1.67 -10.27 -42.33
N ARG A 197 -2.98 -10.33 -42.02
CA ARG A 197 -3.97 -11.05 -42.82
C ARG A 197 -4.57 -10.24 -43.95
N ARG A 198 -4.10 -9.01 -44.21
CA ARG A 198 -4.50 -8.32 -45.44
C ARG A 198 -4.12 -9.22 -46.61
N PRO A 199 -5.08 -9.64 -47.46
CA PRO A 199 -4.71 -10.24 -48.73
C PRO A 199 -3.78 -9.26 -49.44
N LYS A 200 -2.70 -9.77 -50.05
CA LYS A 200 -1.98 -8.99 -51.05
C LYS A 200 -3.00 -8.66 -52.13
N GLU A 201 -3.58 -7.48 -52.10
CA GLU A 201 -4.22 -6.90 -53.27
C GLU A 201 -3.09 -6.42 -54.18
N ALA A 202 -2.52 -7.38 -54.91
CA ALA A 202 -1.80 -7.29 -56.17
C ALA A 202 -1.48 -8.72 -56.63
#